data_AF-A0A0F2N5G5-F1
#
_entry.id   AF-A0A0F2N5G5-F1
#
_cell.length_a   1.000
_cell.length_b   1.000
_cell.length_c   1.000
_cell.angle_alpha   90.00
_cell.angle_beta   90.00
_cell.angle_gamma   90.00
#
_symmetry.space_group_name_H-M   'P 1'
#
loop_
_entity.id
_entity.type
_entity.pdbx_description
1 polymer ?
#
loop_
_entity_poly.entity_id
_entity_poly.type
_entity_poly.pdbx_seq_one_letter_code
_entity_poly.pdbx_strand_id
1 'polypeptide(L)'
;MTSEALIESLRNDTPANLVENYLFDRIPAIFDGDRKLIVAWKRMLAERIEVDPACITFVGSAATGASMNPLKNFRLFDKTSDVDVAVISPHHFAIGWRYLRMNNVRRLRVDKRTRVAWDEHVNRYIYWGTIATDRLLGVLPFGLQWLKATSKMEEISPTLGHSVNLRIYADYESLRAYQLQSIRALRNSLIG
;
A
#
# COMPACT_ATOMS: atom_id res chain seq x y z
N MET A 1 -7.42 14.69 10.69
CA MET A 1 -6.46 15.72 10.24
C MET A 1 -7.08 16.41 9.04
N THR A 2 -7.03 17.74 8.98
CA THR A 2 -7.55 18.48 7.82
C THR A 2 -6.50 18.57 6.72
N SER A 3 -6.90 18.88 5.50
CA SER A 3 -5.96 19.04 4.38
C SER A 3 -4.98 20.20 4.62
N GLU A 4 -5.39 21.25 5.32
CA GLU A 4 -4.51 22.38 5.65
C GLU A 4 -3.36 21.95 6.58
N ALA A 5 -3.66 21.18 7.62
CA ALA A 5 -2.64 20.67 8.55
C ALA A 5 -1.61 19.76 7.84
N LEU A 6 -2.05 18.96 6.86
CA LEU A 6 -1.14 18.14 6.05
C LEU A 6 -0.21 19.01 5.19
N ILE A 7 -0.75 20.05 4.55
CA ILE A 7 0.02 20.99 3.73
C ILE A 7 1.03 21.76 4.59
N GLU A 8 0.64 22.18 5.79
CA GLU A 8 1.52 22.86 6.73
C GLU A 8 2.69 21.95 7.16
N SER A 9 2.42 20.71 7.54
CA SER A 9 3.49 19.74 7.81
C SER A 9 4.39 19.51 6.59
N LEU A 10 3.84 19.42 5.38
CA LEU A 10 4.64 19.27 4.15
C LEU A 10 5.63 20.42 3.91
N ARG A 11 5.29 21.63 4.36
CA ARG A 11 6.15 22.82 4.25
C ARG A 11 7.20 22.87 5.35
N ASN A 12 6.81 22.54 6.58
CA ASN A 12 7.63 22.79 7.78
C ASN A 12 8.52 21.61 8.16
N ASP A 13 8.11 20.37 7.89
CA ASP A 13 8.84 19.17 8.28
C ASP A 13 9.80 18.67 7.18
N THR A 14 10.75 17.83 7.59
CA THR A 14 11.53 17.04 6.63
C THR A 14 10.69 15.89 6.07
N PRO A 15 10.90 15.47 4.81
CA PRO A 15 10.17 14.32 4.27
C PRO A 15 10.32 13.03 5.11
N ALA A 16 11.45 12.86 5.80
CA ALA A 16 11.68 11.73 6.69
C ALA A 16 10.77 11.79 7.93
N ASN A 17 10.70 12.94 8.61
CA ASN A 17 9.82 13.12 9.76
C ASN A 17 8.35 12.89 9.39
N LEU A 18 7.94 13.32 8.20
CA LEU A 18 6.60 13.06 7.70
C LEU A 18 6.33 11.56 7.57
N VAL A 19 7.26 10.78 6.99
CA VAL A 19 7.09 9.32 6.89
C VAL A 19 6.95 8.70 8.28
N GLU A 20 7.83 9.02 9.22
CA GLU A 20 7.79 8.41 10.56
C GLU A 20 6.50 8.76 11.31
N ASN A 21 6.13 10.05 11.33
CA ASN A 21 4.98 10.55 12.08
C ASN A 21 3.64 10.12 11.46
N TYR A 22 3.57 9.97 10.13
CA TYR A 22 2.31 9.71 9.43
C TYR A 22 2.10 8.25 9.01
N LEU A 23 3.16 7.44 8.90
CA LEU A 23 3.05 6.07 8.42
C LEU A 23 3.16 5.01 9.51
N PHE A 24 4.12 5.15 10.43
CA PHE A 24 4.51 4.05 11.30
C PHE A 24 3.85 4.10 12.69
N ASP A 25 3.66 5.29 13.26
CA ASP A 25 3.25 5.43 14.67
C ASP A 25 1.86 6.07 14.87
N ARG A 26 1.01 6.04 13.82
CA ARG A 26 -0.33 6.66 13.85
C ARG A 26 -1.45 5.62 13.76
N ILE A 27 -2.55 5.91 14.45
CA ILE A 27 -3.85 5.30 14.14
C ILE A 27 -4.30 5.80 12.76
N PRO A 28 -4.50 4.91 11.77
CA PRO A 28 -4.96 5.30 10.43
C PRO A 28 -6.31 5.99 10.53
N ALA A 29 -6.50 7.05 9.74
CA ALA A 29 -7.69 7.90 9.78
C ALA A 29 -9.02 7.12 9.67
N ILE A 30 -9.06 6.04 8.88
CA ILE A 30 -10.26 5.20 8.71
C ILE A 30 -10.72 4.52 10.02
N PHE A 31 -9.87 4.40 11.03
CA PHE A 31 -10.21 3.78 12.31
C PHE A 31 -10.66 4.78 13.38
N ASP A 32 -10.67 6.08 13.07
CA ASP A 32 -11.18 7.15 13.96
C ASP A 32 -10.67 7.07 15.42
N GLY A 33 -9.38 6.75 15.59
CA GLY A 33 -8.77 6.64 16.92
C GLY A 33 -8.99 5.29 17.65
N ASP A 34 -9.72 4.33 17.08
CA ASP A 34 -9.94 3.03 17.70
C ASP A 34 -8.76 2.06 17.46
N ARG A 35 -7.84 2.02 18.42
CA ARG A 35 -6.69 1.11 18.40
C ARG A 35 -7.08 -0.36 18.45
N LYS A 36 -8.16 -0.72 19.14
CA LYS A 36 -8.60 -2.13 19.27
C LYS A 36 -9.12 -2.63 17.93
N LEU A 37 -9.86 -1.79 17.21
CA LEU A 37 -10.36 -2.10 15.88
C LEU A 37 -9.23 -2.33 14.87
N ILE A 38 -8.15 -1.54 14.91
CA ILE A 38 -6.97 -1.76 14.06
C ILE A 38 -6.37 -3.15 14.32
N VAL A 39 -6.15 -3.49 15.59
CA VAL A 39 -5.53 -4.77 15.97
C VAL A 39 -6.40 -5.94 15.52
N ALA A 40 -7.72 -5.86 15.72
CA ALA A 40 -8.66 -6.87 15.26
C ALA A 40 -8.65 -7.00 13.73
N TRP A 41 -8.70 -5.87 13.01
CA TRP A 41 -8.68 -5.85 11.54
C TRP A 41 -7.39 -6.45 10.98
N LYS A 42 -6.22 -6.03 11.50
CA LYS A 42 -4.92 -6.57 11.09
C LYS A 42 -4.84 -8.07 11.33
N ARG A 43 -5.33 -8.57 12.48
CA ARG A 43 -5.37 -10.01 12.78
C ARG A 43 -6.20 -10.80 11.76
N MET A 44 -7.38 -10.30 11.40
CA MET A 44 -8.25 -10.96 10.42
C MET A 44 -7.61 -11.04 9.03
N LEU A 45 -6.98 -9.96 8.56
CA LEU A 45 -6.28 -9.98 7.28
C LEU A 45 -5.05 -10.90 7.35
N ALA A 46 -4.23 -10.75 8.38
CA ALA A 46 -2.99 -11.49 8.61
C ALA A 46 -3.18 -13.01 8.57
N GLU A 47 -4.21 -13.52 9.24
CA GLU A 47 -4.56 -14.93 9.23
C GLU A 47 -4.86 -15.45 7.81
N ARG A 48 -5.50 -14.61 6.98
CA ARG A 48 -5.93 -15.00 5.62
C ARG A 48 -4.79 -14.97 4.61
N ILE A 49 -3.80 -14.12 4.84
CA ILE A 49 -2.66 -13.93 3.94
C ILE A 49 -1.36 -14.52 4.49
N GLU A 50 -1.43 -15.22 5.62
CA GLU A 50 -0.33 -15.94 6.26
C GLU A 50 0.89 -15.04 6.56
N VAL A 51 0.64 -13.89 7.18
CA VAL A 51 1.68 -12.97 7.67
C VAL A 51 1.45 -12.62 9.13
N ASP A 52 2.45 -12.09 9.82
CA ASP A 52 2.26 -11.52 11.15
C ASP A 52 1.43 -10.22 11.05
N PRO A 53 0.42 -9.98 11.92
CA PRO A 53 -0.33 -8.73 11.96
C PRO A 53 0.55 -7.47 12.11
N ALA A 54 1.71 -7.58 12.76
CA ALA A 54 2.66 -6.48 12.91
C ALA A 54 3.29 -6.07 11.56
N CYS A 55 3.34 -6.97 10.58
CA CYS A 55 3.85 -6.73 9.23
C CYS A 55 2.85 -6.02 8.30
N ILE A 56 1.69 -5.60 8.81
CA ILE A 56 0.65 -4.93 8.05
C ILE A 56 0.61 -3.46 8.45
N THR A 57 0.74 -2.54 7.49
CA THR A 57 0.70 -1.09 7.72
C THR A 57 -0.25 -0.43 6.73
N PHE A 58 -1.15 0.43 7.23
CA PHE A 58 -2.01 1.21 6.35
C PHE A 58 -1.22 2.36 5.74
N VAL A 59 -1.43 2.62 4.47
CA VAL A 59 -0.76 3.70 3.74
C VAL A 59 -1.78 4.53 2.97
N GLY A 60 -1.31 5.58 2.29
CA GLY A 60 -2.18 6.42 1.47
C GLY A 60 -3.22 7.20 2.29
N SER A 61 -4.33 7.56 1.64
CA SER A 61 -5.36 8.42 2.23
C SER A 61 -6.11 7.78 3.40
N ALA A 62 -6.23 6.45 3.43
CA ALA A 62 -6.87 5.75 4.56
C ALA A 62 -6.04 5.87 5.85
N ALA A 63 -4.72 6.05 5.72
CA ALA A 63 -3.82 6.30 6.83
C ALA A 63 -3.79 7.76 7.26
N THR A 64 -3.60 8.68 6.32
CA THR A 64 -3.39 10.10 6.61
C THR A 64 -4.69 10.90 6.75
N GLY A 65 -5.80 10.40 6.19
CA GLY A 65 -7.08 11.12 6.05
C GLY A 65 -7.18 11.99 4.79
N ALA A 66 -6.11 12.10 4.00
CA ALA A 66 -6.08 12.88 2.77
C ALA A 66 -5.09 12.30 1.75
N SER A 67 -5.40 12.42 0.47
CA SER A 67 -4.55 11.93 -0.61
C SER A 67 -3.21 12.68 -0.66
N MET A 68 -2.12 11.91 -0.62
CA MET A 68 -0.75 12.42 -0.87
C MET A 68 -0.39 12.45 -2.37
N ASN A 69 -1.35 12.19 -3.27
CA ASN A 69 -1.14 12.38 -4.70
C ASN A 69 -1.36 13.86 -5.08
N PRO A 70 -0.37 14.56 -5.64
CA PRO A 70 -0.48 15.98 -5.97
C PRO A 70 -1.57 16.27 -7.02
N LEU A 71 -1.81 15.32 -7.94
CA LEU A 71 -2.84 15.43 -8.97
C LEU A 71 -4.26 15.37 -8.41
N LYS A 72 -4.42 14.89 -7.17
CA LYS A 72 -5.70 14.79 -6.46
C LYS A 72 -5.92 15.98 -5.50
N ASN A 73 -5.06 17.00 -5.53
CA ASN A 73 -5.19 18.24 -4.75
C ASN A 73 -5.57 18.01 -3.27
N PHE A 74 -4.89 17.09 -2.59
CA PHE A 74 -5.13 16.77 -1.17
C PHE A 74 -6.58 16.38 -0.84
N ARG A 75 -7.27 15.75 -1.79
CA ARG A 75 -8.63 15.25 -1.59
C ARG A 75 -8.72 14.45 -0.30
N LEU A 76 -9.68 14.81 0.55
CA LEU A 76 -9.98 14.10 1.78
C LEU A 76 -10.39 12.65 1.51
N PHE A 77 -10.11 11.78 2.47
CA PHE A 77 -10.61 10.42 2.44
C PHE A 77 -12.14 10.42 2.53
N ASP A 78 -12.78 9.68 1.63
CA ASP A 78 -14.23 9.60 1.53
C ASP A 78 -14.67 8.18 1.15
N LYS A 79 -15.99 7.96 1.04
CA LYS A 79 -16.60 6.68 0.65
C LYS A 79 -16.16 6.12 -0.71
N THR A 80 -15.50 6.93 -1.54
CA THR A 80 -15.00 6.51 -2.87
C THR A 80 -13.51 6.22 -2.87
N SER A 81 -12.86 6.39 -1.72
CA SER A 81 -11.42 6.27 -1.59
C SER A 81 -11.04 4.83 -1.26
N ASP A 82 -10.03 4.30 -1.92
CA ASP A 82 -9.51 2.96 -1.66
C ASP A 82 -8.71 2.93 -0.35
N VAL A 83 -8.56 1.73 0.22
CA VAL A 83 -7.77 1.45 1.41
C VAL A 83 -6.51 0.72 0.99
N ASP A 84 -5.40 1.45 0.95
CA ASP A 84 -4.10 0.90 0.60
C ASP A 84 -3.39 0.34 1.84
N VAL A 85 -2.89 -0.89 1.72
CA VAL A 85 -2.24 -1.62 2.80
C VAL A 85 -0.89 -2.15 2.33
N ALA A 86 0.17 -1.76 3.02
CA ALA A 86 1.49 -2.30 2.88
C ALA A 86 1.63 -3.60 3.70
N VAL A 87 2.15 -4.65 3.07
CA VAL A 87 2.45 -5.93 3.70
C VAL A 87 3.96 -6.17 3.61
N ILE A 88 4.65 -6.16 4.74
CA ILE A 88 6.08 -6.42 4.83
C ILE A 88 6.29 -7.93 4.95
N SER A 89 6.68 -8.59 3.87
CA SER A 89 6.89 -10.03 3.87
C SER A 89 8.02 -10.42 2.91
N PRO A 90 9.24 -10.63 3.44
CA PRO A 90 10.36 -11.14 2.63
C PRO A 90 10.01 -12.46 1.93
N HIS A 91 9.22 -13.31 2.59
CA HIS A 91 8.76 -14.59 2.06
C HIS A 91 7.88 -14.43 0.80
N HIS A 92 6.77 -13.70 0.91
CA HIS A 92 5.87 -13.47 -0.22
C HIS A 92 6.51 -12.65 -1.32
N PHE A 93 7.38 -11.70 -0.94
CA PHE A 93 8.20 -10.96 -1.89
C PHE A 93 9.08 -11.89 -2.72
N ALA A 94 9.86 -12.78 -2.07
CA ALA A 94 10.74 -13.71 -2.75
C ALA A 94 9.98 -14.69 -3.65
N ILE A 95 8.85 -15.23 -3.18
CA ILE A 95 7.98 -16.11 -3.96
C ILE A 95 7.45 -15.39 -5.19
N GLY A 96 6.86 -14.20 -5.01
CA GLY A 96 6.28 -13.44 -6.09
C GLY A 96 7.34 -13.02 -7.11
N TRP A 97 8.49 -12.54 -6.63
CA TRP A 97 9.61 -12.17 -7.46
C TRP A 97 10.13 -13.33 -8.31
N ARG A 98 10.42 -14.47 -7.68
CA ARG A 98 10.89 -15.67 -8.38
C ARG A 98 9.87 -16.13 -9.40
N TYR A 99 8.59 -16.11 -9.04
CA TYR A 99 7.51 -16.47 -9.95
C TYR A 99 7.51 -15.61 -11.21
N LEU A 100 7.53 -14.28 -11.04
CA LEU A 100 7.47 -13.35 -12.17
C LEU A 100 8.67 -13.51 -13.13
N ARG A 101 9.87 -13.80 -12.62
CA ARG A 101 11.05 -14.03 -13.47
C ARG A 101 11.05 -15.38 -14.20
N MET A 102 10.50 -16.42 -13.57
CA MET A 102 10.56 -17.78 -14.12
C MET A 102 9.40 -18.11 -15.07
N ASN A 103 8.34 -17.30 -15.11
CA ASN A 103 7.09 -17.63 -15.82
C ASN A 103 6.88 -16.82 -17.11
N ASN A 104 7.90 -16.70 -17.95
CA ASN A 104 7.85 -15.97 -19.23
C ASN A 104 6.73 -16.45 -20.17
N VAL A 105 6.42 -17.76 -20.17
CA VAL A 105 5.31 -18.28 -20.99
C VAL A 105 3.95 -17.76 -20.50
N ARG A 106 3.74 -17.68 -19.18
CA ARG A 106 2.50 -17.11 -18.62
C ARG A 106 2.38 -15.62 -18.90
N ARG A 107 3.50 -14.89 -18.85
CA ARG A 107 3.58 -13.45 -19.20
C ARG A 107 3.07 -13.14 -20.62
N LEU A 108 3.26 -14.06 -21.58
CA LEU A 108 2.74 -13.89 -22.95
C LEU A 108 1.22 -14.12 -23.05
N ARG A 109 0.61 -14.76 -22.05
CA ARG A 109 -0.81 -15.14 -22.02
C ARG A 109 -1.69 -14.19 -21.21
N VAL A 110 -1.13 -13.24 -20.49
CA VAL A 110 -1.89 -12.20 -19.79
C VAL A 110 -2.24 -11.04 -20.71
N ASP A 111 -3.23 -10.24 -20.32
CA ASP A 111 -3.62 -9.04 -21.05
C ASP A 111 -2.50 -7.99 -21.09
N LYS A 112 -2.63 -7.00 -21.98
CA LYS A 112 -1.62 -5.98 -22.21
C LYS A 112 -1.26 -5.19 -20.95
N ARG A 113 -2.25 -4.85 -20.10
CA ARG A 113 -1.99 -4.04 -18.89
C ARG A 113 -1.24 -4.84 -17.84
N THR A 114 -1.65 -6.09 -17.62
CA THR A 114 -0.94 -7.00 -16.71
C THR A 114 0.49 -7.27 -17.19
N ARG A 115 0.70 -7.41 -18.51
CA ARG A 115 2.04 -7.55 -19.08
C ARG A 115 2.93 -6.33 -18.84
N VAL A 116 2.39 -5.13 -19.01
CA VAL A 116 3.12 -3.87 -18.71
C VAL A 116 3.51 -3.80 -17.24
N ALA A 117 2.58 -4.11 -16.32
CA ALA A 117 2.88 -4.16 -14.88
C ALA A 117 3.94 -5.22 -14.54
N TRP A 118 3.89 -6.38 -15.21
CA TRP A 118 4.88 -7.44 -15.06
C TRP A 118 6.26 -6.96 -15.49
N ASP A 119 6.35 -6.29 -16.64
CA ASP A 119 7.60 -5.77 -17.20
C ASP A 119 8.18 -4.67 -16.32
N GLU A 120 7.34 -3.75 -15.85
CA GLU A 120 7.76 -2.71 -14.91
C GLU A 120 8.28 -3.33 -13.61
N HIS A 121 7.66 -4.40 -13.12
CA HIS A 121 8.13 -5.07 -11.92
C HIS A 121 9.48 -5.76 -12.11
N VAL A 122 9.63 -6.54 -13.18
CA VAL A 122 10.88 -7.25 -13.50
C VAL A 122 12.04 -6.30 -13.78
N ASN A 123 11.79 -5.17 -14.43
CA ASN A 123 12.84 -4.25 -14.86
C ASN A 123 13.12 -3.12 -13.87
N ARG A 124 12.15 -2.73 -13.02
CA ARG A 124 12.24 -1.52 -12.18
C ARG A 124 11.92 -1.77 -10.70
N TYR A 125 10.78 -2.36 -10.37
CA TYR A 125 10.35 -2.42 -8.95
C TYR A 125 11.16 -3.38 -8.07
N ILE A 126 11.87 -4.36 -8.64
CA ILE A 126 12.79 -5.21 -7.87
C ILE A 126 13.84 -4.40 -7.10
N TYR A 127 14.34 -3.30 -7.70
CA TYR A 127 15.33 -2.42 -7.07
C TYR A 127 14.76 -1.63 -5.87
N TRP A 128 13.45 -1.62 -5.71
CA TRP A 128 12.74 -0.92 -4.64
C TRP A 128 12.16 -1.89 -3.60
N GLY A 129 12.49 -3.19 -3.67
CA GLY A 129 11.98 -4.20 -2.75
C GLY A 129 10.45 -4.22 -2.66
N THR A 130 9.74 -3.91 -3.75
CA THR A 130 8.28 -3.71 -3.74
C THR A 130 7.58 -4.48 -4.86
N ILE A 131 6.47 -5.16 -4.59
CA ILE A 131 5.55 -5.71 -5.59
C ILE A 131 4.21 -4.96 -5.51
N ALA A 132 3.91 -4.14 -6.51
CA ALA A 132 2.58 -3.55 -6.67
C ALA A 132 1.60 -4.65 -7.13
N THR A 133 0.57 -4.93 -6.33
CA THR A 133 -0.33 -6.07 -6.60
C THR A 133 -1.62 -5.70 -7.31
N ASP A 134 -1.87 -4.42 -7.59
CA ASP A 134 -3.06 -3.89 -8.28
C ASP A 134 -3.36 -4.61 -9.61
N ARG A 135 -2.32 -5.02 -10.34
CA ARG A 135 -2.46 -5.84 -11.56
C ARG A 135 -1.79 -7.21 -11.46
N LEU A 136 -0.87 -7.38 -10.51
CA LEU A 136 -0.09 -8.60 -10.41
C LEU A 136 -0.72 -9.64 -9.47
N LEU A 137 -1.63 -9.26 -8.56
CA LEU A 137 -2.09 -10.19 -7.52
C LEU A 137 -2.63 -11.49 -8.12
N GLY A 138 -3.55 -11.42 -9.09
CA GLY A 138 -4.17 -12.60 -9.71
C GLY A 138 -3.21 -13.53 -10.46
N VAL A 139 -1.99 -13.09 -10.77
CA VAL A 139 -0.97 -13.94 -11.42
C VAL A 139 0.04 -14.53 -10.43
N LEU A 140 0.15 -13.99 -9.22
CA LEU A 140 1.06 -14.50 -8.20
C LEU A 140 0.58 -15.88 -7.67
N PRO A 141 1.49 -16.73 -7.19
CA PRO A 141 1.14 -18.07 -6.68
C PRO A 141 0.09 -18.06 -5.57
N PHE A 142 0.19 -17.08 -4.66
CA PHE A 142 -0.74 -16.85 -3.54
C PHE A 142 -1.89 -15.88 -3.90
N GLY A 143 -1.97 -15.47 -5.16
CA GLY A 143 -2.86 -14.43 -5.64
C GLY A 143 -4.34 -14.65 -5.34
N LEU A 144 -4.81 -15.87 -5.57
CA LEU A 144 -6.21 -16.23 -5.35
C LEU A 144 -6.60 -16.16 -3.87
N GLN A 145 -5.71 -16.62 -2.98
CA GLN A 145 -5.92 -16.54 -1.53
C GLN A 145 -6.00 -15.09 -1.08
N TRP A 146 -5.07 -14.26 -1.54
CA TRP A 146 -5.02 -12.86 -1.17
C TRP A 146 -6.20 -12.05 -1.74
N LEU A 147 -6.65 -12.35 -2.97
CA LEU A 147 -7.87 -11.75 -3.53
C LEU A 147 -9.11 -12.08 -2.71
N LYS A 148 -9.25 -13.35 -2.27
CA LYS A 148 -10.34 -13.74 -1.36
C LYS A 148 -10.23 -13.02 -0.01
N ALA A 149 -9.01 -12.84 0.49
CA ALA A 149 -8.76 -12.13 1.73
C ALA A 149 -9.19 -10.67 1.63
N THR A 150 -8.75 -9.94 0.59
CA THR A 150 -9.11 -8.54 0.38
C THR A 150 -10.61 -8.38 0.24
N SER A 151 -11.27 -9.15 -0.63
CA SER A 151 -12.73 -9.10 -0.78
C SER A 151 -13.46 -9.31 0.54
N LYS A 152 -12.97 -10.19 1.43
CA LYS A 152 -13.58 -10.36 2.74
C LYS A 152 -13.40 -9.15 3.66
N MET A 153 -12.27 -8.45 3.54
CA MET A 153 -12.03 -7.23 4.31
C MET A 153 -12.89 -6.05 3.80
N GLU A 154 -13.27 -6.03 2.53
CA GLU A 154 -14.17 -5.02 1.94
C GLU A 154 -15.62 -5.13 2.48
N GLU A 155 -15.96 -6.24 3.14
CA GLU A 155 -17.29 -6.52 3.70
C GLU A 155 -17.40 -6.21 5.20
N ILE A 156 -16.34 -5.71 5.85
CA ILE A 156 -16.32 -5.51 7.31
C ILE A 156 -15.83 -4.12 7.68
N SER A 157 -16.32 -3.60 8.81
CA SER A 157 -15.88 -2.31 9.34
C SER A 157 -14.38 -2.32 9.74
N PRO A 158 -13.67 -1.20 9.54
CA PRO A 158 -14.15 0.07 9.00
C PRO A 158 -14.02 0.17 7.46
N THR A 159 -13.59 -0.90 6.79
CA THR A 159 -13.34 -0.94 5.33
C THR A 159 -14.57 -1.30 4.50
N LEU A 160 -15.74 -1.40 5.12
CA LEU A 160 -16.99 -1.75 4.47
C LEU A 160 -17.29 -0.82 3.29
N GLY A 161 -17.34 -1.39 2.08
CA GLY A 161 -17.63 -0.66 0.85
C GLY A 161 -16.44 0.09 0.23
N HIS A 162 -15.23 -0.05 0.79
CA HIS A 162 -13.99 0.45 0.21
C HIS A 162 -13.20 -0.70 -0.41
N SER A 163 -12.60 -0.51 -1.59
CA SER A 163 -11.65 -1.50 -2.14
C SER A 163 -10.41 -1.59 -1.25
N VAL A 164 -9.95 -2.81 -0.95
CA VAL A 164 -8.74 -3.03 -0.15
C VAL A 164 -7.60 -3.46 -1.07
N ASN A 165 -6.64 -2.56 -1.27
CA ASN A 165 -5.49 -2.79 -2.13
C ASN A 165 -4.26 -3.18 -1.30
N LEU A 166 -3.60 -4.27 -1.68
CA LEU A 166 -2.36 -4.69 -1.03
C LEU A 166 -1.14 -4.23 -1.85
N ARG A 167 0.00 -4.14 -1.16
CA ARG A 167 1.31 -4.01 -1.78
C ARG A 167 2.33 -4.72 -0.92
N ILE A 168 3.19 -5.51 -1.56
CA ILE A 168 4.17 -6.33 -0.85
C ILE A 168 5.50 -5.60 -0.82
N TYR A 169 6.12 -5.55 0.35
CA TYR A 169 7.46 -5.01 0.56
C TYR A 169 8.39 -6.09 1.12
N ALA A 170 9.64 -6.10 0.68
CA ALA A 170 10.66 -7.01 1.16
C ALA A 170 11.00 -6.73 2.63
N ASP A 171 11.04 -5.46 3.02
CA ASP A 171 11.38 -4.99 4.35
C ASP A 171 10.79 -3.60 4.62
N TYR A 172 10.97 -3.11 5.86
CA TYR A 172 10.52 -1.78 6.26
C TYR A 172 11.28 -0.65 5.58
N GLU A 173 12.54 -0.88 5.19
CA GLU A 173 13.34 0.12 4.48
C GLU A 173 12.78 0.39 3.08
N SER A 174 12.36 -0.66 2.38
CA SER A 174 11.69 -0.60 1.08
C SER A 174 10.38 0.20 1.18
N LEU A 175 9.57 -0.05 2.21
CA LEU A 175 8.37 0.73 2.47
C LEU A 175 8.68 2.20 2.75
N ARG A 176 9.64 2.47 3.64
CA ARG A 176 10.08 3.83 3.99
C ARG A 176 10.58 4.59 2.77
N ALA A 177 11.45 3.97 1.96
CA ALA A 177 12.02 4.56 0.76
C ALA A 177 10.92 4.94 -0.26
N TYR A 178 9.94 4.06 -0.47
CA TYR A 178 8.81 4.33 -1.36
C TYR A 178 7.97 5.53 -0.91
N GLN A 179 7.65 5.61 0.38
CA GLN A 179 6.85 6.70 0.93
C GLN A 179 7.64 8.01 0.93
N LEU A 180 8.93 7.96 1.23
CA LEU A 180 9.84 9.10 1.17
C LEU A 180 9.93 9.68 -0.24
N GLN A 181 10.05 8.82 -1.26
CA GLN A 181 10.04 9.24 -2.66
C GLN A 181 8.73 9.92 -3.03
N SER A 182 7.60 9.36 -2.60
CA SER A 182 6.27 9.90 -2.86
C SER A 182 6.07 11.27 -2.22
N ILE A 183 6.49 11.44 -0.96
CA ILE A 183 6.43 12.72 -0.24
C ILE A 183 7.39 13.76 -0.85
N ARG A 184 8.60 13.36 -1.27
CA ARG A 184 9.52 14.25 -1.98
C ARG A 184 8.93 14.76 -3.29
N ALA A 185 8.33 13.88 -4.09
CA ALA A 185 7.67 14.27 -5.33
C ALA A 185 6.50 15.24 -5.06
N LEU A 186 5.68 14.94 -4.05
CA LEU A 186 4.59 15.81 -3.60
C LEU A 186 5.10 17.19 -3.16
N ARG A 187 6.13 17.24 -2.33
CA ARG A 187 6.72 18.50 -1.85
C ARG A 187 7.28 19.33 -3.00
N ASN A 188 7.98 18.70 -3.94
CA ASN A 188 8.51 19.38 -5.12
C ASN A 188 7.40 19.98 -5.98
N SER A 189 6.25 19.30 -6.13
CA SER A 189 5.11 19.84 -6.88
C SER A 189 4.34 20.96 -6.16
N LEU A 190 4.53 21.10 -4.84
CA LEU A 190 3.87 22.12 -4.01
C LEU A 190 4.70 23.40 -3.82
N ILE A 191 6.02 23.25 -3.78
CA ILE A 191 6.97 24.31 -3.41
C ILE A 191 7.87 24.72 -4.58
N GLY A 192 8.02 23.85 -5.58
CA GLY A 192 8.72 24.14 -6.84
C GLY A 192 7.76 24.61 -7.92
#